data_AF-A0A3M2C5K4-F1
#
_entry.id   AF-A0A3M2C5K4-F1
#
_cell.length_a   1.000
_cell.length_b   1.000
_cell.length_c   1.000
_cell.angle_alpha   90.00
_cell.angle_beta   90.00
_cell.angle_gamma   90.00
#
_symmetry.space_group_name_H-M   'P 1'
#
loop_
_entity.id
_entity.type
_entity.pdbx_description
1 polymer ?
#
loop_
_entity_poly.entity_id
_entity_poly.type
_entity_poly.pdbx_seq_one_letter_code
_entity_poly.pdbx_strand_id
1 'polypeptide(L)'
;MLSYPLYKVVHIAAVLFVFAALGGLVLHVLNGGSRESNRHRLLTGLSHGIGLVIVLISGFGLIARLGIGFEAWIWLKLLLWIAVGAVLALIHRLPQHAKLLWFAIPLLGAAAAYLAVYKPVW
;
A
#
# COMPACT_ATOMS: atom_id res chain seq x y z
N MET A 1 8.29 -22.04 -11.05
CA MET A 1 7.89 -21.07 -10.00
C MET A 1 8.87 -19.89 -10.01
N LEU A 2 8.42 -18.64 -9.78
CA LEU A 2 9.27 -17.43 -9.88
C LEU A 2 10.34 -17.34 -8.75
N SER A 3 11.47 -16.70 -9.02
CA SER A 3 12.58 -16.58 -8.04
C SER A 3 12.26 -15.58 -6.92
N TYR A 4 12.90 -15.72 -5.76
CA TYR A 4 12.74 -14.76 -4.65
C TYR A 4 13.06 -13.31 -5.05
N PRO A 5 14.17 -13.02 -5.76
CA PRO A 5 14.46 -11.66 -6.22
C PRO A 5 13.35 -11.09 -7.12
N LEU A 6 12.78 -11.92 -8.02
CA LEU A 6 11.70 -11.46 -8.90
C LEU A 6 10.43 -11.14 -8.12
N TYR A 7 10.02 -11.99 -7.17
CA TYR A 7 8.92 -11.65 -6.26
C TYR A 7 9.17 -10.35 -5.52
N LYS A 8 10.42 -10.11 -5.08
CA LYS A 8 10.79 -8.90 -4.34
C LYS A 8 10.67 -7.64 -5.20
N VAL A 9 11.16 -7.69 -6.44
CA VAL A 9 11.04 -6.59 -7.41
C VAL A 9 9.58 -6.29 -7.72
N VAL A 10 8.78 -7.32 -8.03
CA VAL A 10 7.34 -7.19 -8.32
C VAL A 10 6.60 -6.59 -7.11
N HIS A 11 6.90 -7.06 -5.89
CA HIS A 11 6.30 -6.55 -4.67
C HIS A 11 6.60 -5.06 -4.48
N ILE A 12 7.87 -4.67 -4.59
CA ILE A 12 8.29 -3.27 -4.41
C ILE A 12 7.67 -2.39 -5.50
N ALA A 13 7.70 -2.80 -6.77
CA ALA A 13 7.08 -2.05 -7.86
C ALA A 13 5.58 -1.81 -7.61
N ALA A 14 4.85 -2.84 -7.15
CA ALA A 14 3.44 -2.71 -6.82
C ALA A 14 3.21 -1.76 -5.62
N VAL A 15 4.06 -1.82 -4.58
CA VAL A 15 4.03 -0.85 -3.49
C VAL A 15 4.21 0.58 -4.03
N LEU A 16 5.17 0.81 -4.92
CA LEU A 16 5.38 2.15 -5.50
C LEU A 16 4.13 2.69 -6.21
N PHE A 17 3.42 1.85 -6.98
CA PHE A 17 2.16 2.25 -7.63
C PHE A 17 1.05 2.55 -6.63
N VAL A 18 0.90 1.75 -5.57
CA VAL A 18 -0.09 1.98 -4.51
C VAL A 18 0.15 3.34 -3.85
N PHE A 19 1.39 3.63 -3.47
CA PHE A 19 1.72 4.88 -2.78
C PHE A 19 1.70 6.09 -3.71
N ALA A 20 2.09 5.95 -4.99
CA ALA A 20 1.96 7.01 -5.99
C ALA A 20 0.49 7.38 -6.21
N ALA A 21 -0.40 6.38 -6.32
CA ALA A 21 -1.84 6.61 -6.47
C ALA A 21 -2.43 7.34 -5.25
N LEU A 22 -2.07 6.90 -4.03
CA LEU A 22 -2.53 7.55 -2.80
C LEU A 22 -2.01 8.99 -2.66
N GLY A 23 -0.72 9.22 -2.90
CA GLY A 23 -0.12 10.56 -2.83
C GLY A 23 -0.72 11.53 -3.84
N GLY A 24 -0.87 11.08 -5.10
CA GLY A 24 -1.54 11.87 -6.14
C GLY A 24 -2.98 12.21 -5.77
N LEU A 25 -3.71 11.25 -5.18
CA LEU A 25 -5.09 11.48 -4.76
C LEU A 25 -5.20 12.46 -3.58
N VAL A 26 -4.31 12.36 -2.60
CA VAL A 26 -4.26 13.32 -1.49
C VAL A 26 -4.00 14.73 -2.00
N LEU A 27 -3.03 14.93 -2.90
CA LEU A 27 -2.76 16.25 -3.48
C LEU A 27 -3.95 16.78 -4.29
N HIS A 28 -4.62 15.92 -5.06
CA HIS A 28 -5.84 16.29 -5.77
C HIS A 28 -6.89 16.85 -4.81
N VAL A 29 -7.15 16.16 -3.70
CA VAL A 29 -8.11 16.62 -2.67
C VAL A 29 -7.64 17.89 -1.98
N LEU A 30 -6.34 18.02 -1.65
CA LEU A 30 -5.77 19.24 -1.06
C LEU A 30 -5.91 20.46 -1.97
N ASN A 31 -5.91 20.25 -3.29
CA ASN A 31 -6.15 21.29 -4.29
C ASN A 31 -7.64 21.58 -4.52
N GLY A 32 -8.54 21.08 -3.66
CA GLY A 32 -9.99 21.26 -3.78
C GLY A 32 -10.69 20.28 -4.72
N GLY A 33 -9.98 19.24 -5.16
CA GLY A 33 -10.52 18.20 -6.02
C GLY A 33 -11.52 17.29 -5.31
N SER A 34 -12.56 16.88 -6.03
CA SER A 34 -13.53 15.88 -5.60
C SER A 34 -13.37 14.59 -6.42
N ARG A 35 -14.14 13.55 -6.08
CA ARG A 35 -14.18 12.30 -6.84
C ARG A 35 -14.64 12.52 -8.29
N GLU A 36 -15.58 13.44 -8.49
CA GLU A 36 -16.14 13.74 -9.81
C GLU A 36 -15.19 14.58 -10.67
N SER A 37 -14.41 15.46 -10.04
CA SER A 37 -13.45 16.31 -10.77
C SER A 37 -12.14 15.60 -11.12
N ASN A 38 -11.89 14.40 -10.59
CA ASN A 38 -10.69 13.62 -10.94
C ASN A 38 -10.82 12.97 -12.33
N ARG A 39 -10.33 13.66 -13.37
CA ARG A 39 -10.29 13.18 -14.75
C ARG A 39 -9.56 11.84 -14.92
N HIS A 40 -8.61 11.54 -14.03
CA HIS A 40 -7.79 10.32 -14.05
C HIS A 40 -8.13 9.37 -12.89
N ARG A 41 -9.39 9.38 -12.42
CA ARG A 41 -9.85 8.49 -11.34
C ARG A 41 -9.63 7.01 -11.64
N LEU A 42 -9.73 6.60 -12.91
CA LEU A 42 -9.53 5.21 -13.32
C LEU A 42 -8.07 4.82 -13.16
N LEU A 43 -7.12 5.64 -13.62
CA LEU A 43 -5.69 5.42 -13.43
C LEU A 43 -5.37 5.30 -11.93
N THR A 44 -5.87 6.25 -11.12
CA THR A 44 -5.68 6.23 -9.67
C THR A 44 -6.21 4.95 -9.04
N GLY A 45 -7.45 4.56 -9.38
CA GLY A 45 -8.10 3.37 -8.85
C GLY A 45 -7.44 2.06 -9.28
N LEU A 46 -7.01 1.95 -10.54
CA LEU A 46 -6.31 0.77 -11.05
C LEU A 46 -4.92 0.62 -10.46
N SER A 47 -4.13 1.71 -10.42
CA SER A 47 -2.80 1.70 -9.81
C SER A 47 -2.84 1.30 -8.33
N HIS A 48 -3.85 1.77 -7.58
CA HIS A 48 -4.04 1.36 -6.19
C HIS A 48 -4.60 -0.06 -6.07
N GLY A 49 -5.72 -0.37 -6.72
CA GLY A 49 -6.42 -1.65 -6.57
C GLY A 49 -5.62 -2.84 -7.09
N ILE A 50 -5.14 -2.78 -8.34
CA ILE A 50 -4.31 -3.85 -8.91
C ILE A 50 -2.96 -3.90 -8.18
N GLY A 51 -2.38 -2.73 -7.88
CA GLY A 51 -1.15 -2.65 -7.09
C GLY A 51 -1.28 -3.39 -5.75
N LEU A 52 -2.36 -3.16 -5.00
CA LEU A 52 -2.58 -3.81 -3.71
C LEU A 52 -2.76 -5.33 -3.84
N VAL A 53 -3.47 -5.80 -4.87
CA VAL A 53 -3.59 -7.23 -5.17
C VAL A 53 -2.23 -7.84 -5.45
N ILE A 54 -1.40 -7.18 -6.28
CA ILE A 54 -0.05 -7.65 -6.58
C ILE A 54 0.83 -7.63 -5.32
N VAL A 55 0.73 -6.60 -4.47
CA VAL A 55 1.43 -6.53 -3.18
C VAL A 55 1.11 -7.77 -2.33
N LEU A 56 -0.16 -8.15 -2.21
CA LEU A 56 -0.55 -9.32 -1.42
C LEU A 56 -0.04 -10.63 -2.04
N ILE A 57 -0.28 -10.86 -3.33
CA ILE A 57 0.13 -12.09 -4.02
C ILE A 57 1.66 -12.26 -3.97
N SER A 58 2.41 -11.22 -4.33
CA SER A 58 3.88 -11.25 -4.29
C SER A 58 4.41 -11.34 -2.86
N GLY A 59 3.73 -10.75 -1.88
CA GLY A 59 4.06 -10.84 -0.46
C GLY A 59 3.96 -12.27 0.07
N PHE A 60 2.87 -12.97 -0.24
CA PHE A 60 2.74 -14.40 0.09
C PHE A 60 3.75 -15.26 -0.68
N GLY A 61 4.04 -14.92 -1.93
CA GLY A 61 5.12 -15.54 -2.70
C GLY A 61 6.48 -15.42 -2.00
N LEU A 62 6.82 -14.24 -1.47
CA LEU A 62 8.04 -14.02 -0.70
C LEU A 62 8.09 -14.87 0.57
N ILE A 63 6.99 -14.96 1.32
CA ILE A 63 6.89 -15.78 2.54
C ILE A 63 7.12 -17.26 2.21
N ALA A 64 6.44 -17.77 1.18
CA ALA A 64 6.61 -19.15 0.72
C ALA A 64 8.07 -19.45 0.30
N ARG A 65 8.77 -18.47 -0.29
CA ARG A 65 10.18 -18.60 -0.65
C ARG A 65 11.15 -18.52 0.53
N LEU A 66 10.76 -17.89 1.63
CA LEU A 66 11.52 -17.90 2.87
C LEU A 66 11.35 -19.23 3.64
N GLY A 67 10.33 -20.02 3.33
CA GLY A 67 10.06 -21.29 4.02
C GLY A 67 9.60 -21.11 5.47
N ILE A 68 9.06 -19.94 5.80
CA ILE A 68 8.59 -19.58 7.15
C ILE A 68 7.07 -19.69 7.26
N GLY A 69 6.59 -19.88 8.49
CA GLY A 69 5.15 -19.82 8.81
C GLY A 69 4.61 -18.39 8.93
N PHE A 70 3.38 -18.26 9.41
CA PHE A 70 2.75 -16.97 9.71
C PHE A 70 3.14 -16.46 11.10
N GLU A 71 4.31 -15.84 11.18
CA GLU A 71 4.80 -15.14 12.38
C GLU A 71 4.01 -13.84 12.64
N ALA A 72 4.12 -13.31 13.87
CA ALA A 72 3.38 -12.12 14.30
C ALA A 72 3.58 -10.90 13.38
N TRP A 73 4.80 -10.66 12.89
CA TRP A 73 5.08 -9.54 11.98
C TRP A 73 4.36 -9.66 10.64
N ILE A 74 4.06 -10.88 10.17
CA ILE A 74 3.30 -11.12 8.92
C ILE A 74 1.85 -10.67 9.12
N TRP A 75 1.24 -11.05 10.24
CA TRP A 75 -0.12 -10.63 10.59
C TRP A 75 -0.23 -9.11 10.71
N LEU A 76 0.71 -8.48 11.41
CA LEU A 76 0.77 -7.01 11.52
C LEU A 76 0.93 -6.36 10.13
N LYS A 77 1.76 -6.92 9.26
CA LYS A 77 1.94 -6.39 7.91
C LYS A 77 0.69 -6.54 7.05
N LEU A 78 -0.07 -7.64 7.19
CA LEU A 78 -1.37 -7.80 6.52
C LEU A 78 -2.38 -6.78 7.01
N LEU A 79 -2.42 -6.51 8.33
CA LEU A 79 -3.26 -5.46 8.89
C LEU A 79 -2.91 -4.08 8.30
N LEU A 80 -1.62 -3.77 8.16
CA LEU A 80 -1.17 -2.54 7.51
C LEU A 80 -1.61 -2.47 6.04
N TRP A 81 -1.56 -3.57 5.28
CA TRP A 81 -2.05 -3.58 3.90
C TRP A 81 -3.56 -3.38 3.79
N ILE A 82 -4.33 -3.94 4.72
CA ILE A 82 -5.77 -3.68 4.81
C ILE A 82 -6.02 -2.20 5.10
N ALA A 83 -5.28 -1.61 6.04
CA ALA A 83 -5.38 -0.17 6.33
C ALA A 83 -5.05 0.68 5.09
N VAL A 84 -3.95 0.40 4.39
CA VAL A 84 -3.56 1.07 3.13
C VAL A 84 -4.65 0.92 2.04
N GLY A 85 -5.31 -0.23 1.99
CA GLY A 85 -6.46 -0.47 1.12
C GLY A 85 -7.64 0.46 1.44
N ALA A 86 -7.98 0.59 2.73
CA ALA A 86 -9.08 1.42 3.20
C ALA A 86 -8.83 2.94 3.02
N VAL A 87 -7.57 3.38 3.08
CA VAL A 87 -7.21 4.81 2.98
C VAL A 87 -7.70 5.46 1.68
N LEU A 88 -7.71 4.73 0.55
CA LEU A 88 -8.22 5.27 -0.73
C LEU A 88 -9.65 5.81 -0.60
N ALA A 89 -10.52 5.09 0.13
CA ALA A 89 -11.89 5.50 0.38
C ALA A 89 -11.95 6.66 1.39
N LEU A 90 -11.07 6.66 2.39
CA LEU A 90 -11.01 7.67 3.44
C LEU A 90 -10.66 9.06 2.90
N ILE A 91 -9.75 9.15 1.92
CA ILE A 91 -9.30 10.42 1.35
C ILE A 91 -10.47 11.27 0.82
N HIS A 92 -11.43 10.65 0.13
CA HIS A 92 -12.62 11.36 -0.37
C HIS A 92 -13.73 11.53 0.67
N ARG A 93 -13.80 10.66 1.69
CA ARG A 93 -14.82 10.74 2.74
C ARG A 93 -14.48 11.76 3.82
N LEU A 94 -13.19 12.00 4.05
CA LEU A 94 -12.67 12.92 5.06
C LEU A 94 -11.68 13.92 4.43
N PRO A 95 -12.09 14.72 3.43
CA PRO A 95 -11.20 15.66 2.74
C PRO A 95 -10.56 16.68 3.70
N GLN A 96 -11.24 17.04 4.79
CA GLN A 96 -10.71 17.91 5.83
C GLN A 96 -9.45 17.35 6.55
N HIS A 97 -9.24 16.03 6.49
CA HIS A 97 -8.06 15.36 7.06
C HIS A 97 -6.97 15.08 6.03
N ALA A 98 -7.09 15.56 4.78
CA ALA A 98 -6.13 15.24 3.72
C ALA A 98 -4.67 15.59 4.07
N LYS A 99 -4.43 16.69 4.81
CA LYS A 99 -3.07 17.05 5.30
C LYS A 99 -2.52 16.02 6.29
N LEU A 100 -3.36 15.49 7.18
CA LEU A 100 -2.96 14.42 8.09
C LEU A 100 -2.66 13.13 7.30
N LEU A 101 -3.52 12.80 6.33
CA LEU A 101 -3.34 11.62 5.48
C LEU A 101 -2.07 11.68 4.63
N TRP A 102 -1.66 12.88 4.19
CA TRP A 102 -0.39 13.09 3.49
C TRP A 102 0.82 12.54 4.27
N PHE A 103 0.85 12.73 5.59
CA PHE A 103 1.93 12.23 6.45
C PHE A 103 1.66 10.81 6.96
N ALA A 104 0.41 10.47 7.27
CA ALA A 104 0.05 9.16 7.80
C ALA A 104 0.33 8.03 6.79
N ILE A 105 0.12 8.27 5.49
CA ILE A 105 0.31 7.27 4.44
C ILE A 105 1.78 6.81 4.35
N PRO A 106 2.77 7.70 4.16
CA PRO A 106 4.18 7.33 4.21
C PRO A 106 4.58 6.62 5.51
N LEU A 107 4.03 7.03 6.66
CA LEU A 107 4.32 6.39 7.95
C LEU A 107 3.80 4.94 8.01
N LEU A 108 2.61 4.66 7.45
CA LEU A 108 2.12 3.29 7.29
C LEU A 108 3.05 2.46 6.40
N GLY A 109 3.55 3.06 5.31
CA GLY A 109 4.54 2.42 4.43
C GLY A 109 5.86 2.14 5.14
N ALA A 110 6.36 3.09 5.92
CA ALA A 110 7.57 2.93 6.72
C ALA A 110 7.41 1.82 7.77
N ALA A 111 6.26 1.75 8.45
CA ALA A 111 5.95 0.67 9.39
C ALA A 111 5.92 -0.70 8.69
N ALA A 112 5.29 -0.79 7.51
CA ALA A 112 5.28 -2.02 6.72
C ALA A 112 6.67 -2.44 6.24
N ALA A 113 7.52 -1.47 5.88
CA ALA A 113 8.91 -1.69 5.51
C ALA A 113 9.75 -2.14 6.72
N TYR A 114 9.59 -1.50 7.88
CA TYR A 114 10.24 -1.87 9.13
C TYR A 114 9.97 -3.34 9.49
N LEU A 115 8.69 -3.76 9.49
CA LEU A 115 8.32 -5.16 9.75
C LEU A 115 8.96 -6.12 8.75
N ALA A 116 9.05 -5.72 7.47
CA ALA A 116 9.62 -6.55 6.43
C ALA A 116 11.15 -6.68 6.53
N VAL A 117 11.85 -5.66 7.01
CA VAL A 117 13.30 -5.62 7.15
C VAL A 117 13.72 -6.36 8.41
N TYR A 118 13.15 -6.00 9.55
CA TYR A 118 13.57 -6.50 10.85
C TYR A 118 12.92 -7.83 11.24
N LYS A 119 11.76 -8.16 10.64
CA LYS A 119 11.00 -9.41 10.92
C LYS A 119 10.97 -9.75 12.42
N PRO A 120 10.54 -8.81 13.28
CA PRO A 120 10.66 -9.02 14.70
C PRO A 120 9.85 -10.25 15.12
N VAL A 121 10.54 -11.14 15.83
CA VAL A 121 10.00 -12.35 16.43
C VAL A 121 9.60 -11.97 17.85
N TRP A 122 8.34 -11.60 18.03
CA TRP A 122 7.71 -11.43 19.34
C TRP A 122 7.03 -12.73 19.73
#